data_AF-A0A8J2R7N0-F1
#
_entry.id   AF-A0A8J2R7N0-F1
#
_cell.length_a   1.000
_cell.length_b   1.000
_cell.length_c   1.000
_cell.angle_alpha   90.00
_cell.angle_beta   90.00
_cell.angle_gamma   90.00
#
_symmetry.space_group_name_H-M   'P 1'
#
loop_
_entity.id
_entity.type
_entity.pdbx_description
1 polymer ?
#
loop_
_entity_poly.entity_id
_entity_poly.type
_entity_poly.pdbx_seq_one_letter_code
_entity_poly.pdbx_strand_id
1 'polypeptide(L)'
;MTTVKINCHITIIHPNGKAKRDQSLEELKEHIHKYYIPLGRQFMVLFPEGGFLHKRKEISQRFAEKNNLPKLEYVSLPRAGAMKVIMEEIGPRYDQAGTSKDNKKDDFNQNSTKSSKADAIEWILDVTIAYPDRVPIHLQDIVCGIRPPCTTHLYYRLYPSSEVPSDNEELTQWLYDRFIEKDKMLEEYYRTGKFPSKGSISEVPRQVRQDNLRYLILHLFFIASTFIQYKMFCELWSYFW
;
A
#
# COMPACT_ATOMS: atom_id res chain seq x y z
N MET A 1 22.83 -1.98 7.18
CA MET A 1 21.74 -1.14 7.69
C MET A 1 20.95 -0.64 6.50
N THR A 2 20.09 -1.48 5.93
CA THR A 2 19.30 -1.13 4.74
C THR A 2 18.01 -0.50 5.24
N THR A 3 17.99 0.83 5.30
CA THR A 3 16.76 1.59 5.52
C THR A 3 15.89 1.39 4.29
N VAL A 4 15.02 0.38 4.30
CA VAL A 4 13.97 0.26 3.30
C VAL A 4 12.95 1.33 3.61
N LYS A 5 13.16 2.52 3.04
CA LYS A 5 12.21 3.63 3.09
C LYS A 5 11.05 3.27 2.15
N ILE A 6 10.12 2.43 2.62
CA ILE A 6 8.87 2.15 1.89
C ILE A 6 7.97 3.38 2.03
N ASN A 7 8.31 4.45 1.31
CA ASN A 7 7.40 5.58 1.09
C ASN A 7 6.44 5.20 -0.05
N CYS A 8 5.56 4.23 0.19
CA CYS A 8 4.41 3.96 -0.68
C CYS A 8 3.17 3.96 0.21
N HIS A 9 2.75 5.15 0.64
CA HIS A 9 1.50 5.32 1.35
C HIS A 9 0.44 5.76 0.33
N ILE A 10 -0.09 4.80 -0.44
CA ILE A 10 -1.37 5.01 -1.15
C ILE A 10 -2.46 4.65 -0.13
N THR A 11 -2.82 5.58 0.74
CA THR A 11 -3.94 5.39 1.67
C THR A 11 -5.24 5.73 0.93
N ILE A 12 -5.94 4.71 0.45
CA ILE A 12 -7.27 4.90 -0.16
C ILE A 12 -8.32 4.97 0.97
N ILE A 13 -8.54 6.17 1.48
CA ILE A 13 -9.63 6.46 2.42
C ILE A 13 -10.90 6.67 1.60
N HIS A 14 -11.93 5.86 1.85
CA HIS A 14 -13.20 5.92 1.12
C HIS A 14 -14.26 6.67 1.95
N PRO A 15 -14.70 7.87 1.54
CA PRO A 15 -15.93 8.45 2.04
C PRO A 15 -17.17 7.80 1.38
N ASN A 16 -18.30 7.80 2.07
CA ASN A 16 -19.57 7.25 1.56
C ASN A 16 -20.15 8.09 0.40
N GLY A 17 -20.53 7.45 -0.72
CA GLY A 17 -21.25 8.05 -1.86
C GLY A 17 -20.75 7.60 -3.25
N LYS A 18 -21.60 7.55 -4.30
CA LYS A 18 -21.18 7.21 -5.68
C LYS A 18 -20.29 8.29 -6.31
N ALA A 19 -20.73 9.55 -6.29
CA ALA A 19 -19.95 10.67 -6.84
C ALA A 19 -18.58 10.84 -6.18
N LYS A 20 -18.49 10.67 -4.86
CA LYS A 20 -17.21 10.74 -4.12
C LYS A 20 -16.26 9.57 -4.44
N ARG A 21 -16.79 8.43 -4.91
CA ARG A 21 -15.97 7.30 -5.34
C ARG A 21 -15.27 7.60 -6.66
N ASP A 22 -16.02 8.11 -7.63
CA ASP A 22 -15.47 8.43 -8.94
C ASP A 22 -14.41 9.53 -8.80
N GLN A 23 -14.67 10.54 -7.95
CA GLN A 23 -13.67 11.55 -7.57
C GLN A 23 -12.40 10.94 -6.95
N SER A 24 -12.54 10.00 -6.00
CA SER A 24 -11.38 9.37 -5.35
C SER A 24 -10.51 8.53 -6.31
N LEU A 25 -11.11 8.00 -7.39
CA LEU A 25 -10.38 7.27 -8.42
C LEU A 25 -9.63 8.23 -9.35
N GLU A 26 -10.21 9.39 -9.66
CA GLU A 26 -9.51 10.43 -10.43
C GLU A 26 -8.34 11.01 -9.63
N GLU A 27 -8.53 11.31 -8.35
CA GLU A 27 -7.46 11.74 -7.45
C GLU A 27 -6.33 10.71 -7.35
N LEU A 28 -6.67 9.41 -7.38
CA LEU A 28 -5.68 8.33 -7.43
C LEU A 28 -4.87 8.37 -8.72
N LYS A 29 -5.52 8.54 -9.87
CA LYS A 29 -4.85 8.64 -11.17
C LYS A 29 -3.89 9.83 -11.21
N GLU A 30 -4.34 11.01 -10.80
CA GLU A 30 -3.48 12.20 -10.71
C GLU A 30 -2.28 11.98 -9.78
N HIS A 31 -2.49 11.32 -8.64
CA HIS A 31 -1.41 11.01 -7.70
C HIS A 31 -0.35 10.08 -8.30
N ILE A 32 -0.76 9.06 -9.07
CA ILE A 32 0.15 8.13 -9.74
C ILE A 32 1.05 8.89 -10.72
N HIS A 33 0.47 9.72 -11.58
CA HIS A 33 1.22 10.51 -12.57
C HIS A 33 2.16 11.53 -11.91
N LYS A 34 1.71 12.20 -10.86
CA LYS A 34 2.47 13.28 -10.22
C LYS A 34 3.59 12.80 -9.32
N TYR A 35 3.40 11.70 -8.59
CA TYR A 35 4.32 11.28 -7.54
C TYR A 35 4.88 9.87 -7.72
N TYR A 36 4.14 8.94 -8.31
CA TYR A 36 4.58 7.55 -8.40
C TYR A 36 5.49 7.31 -9.59
N ILE A 37 5.07 7.72 -10.80
CA ILE A 37 5.83 7.55 -12.05
C ILE A 37 7.20 8.25 -11.99
N PRO A 38 7.33 9.51 -11.52
CA PRO A 38 8.63 10.18 -11.46
C PRO A 38 9.65 9.52 -10.54
N LEU A 39 9.19 8.66 -9.60
CA LEU A 39 10.06 7.91 -8.71
C LEU A 39 10.60 6.62 -9.34
N GLY A 40 10.14 6.23 -10.54
CA GLY A 40 10.60 5.03 -11.25
C GLY A 40 10.40 3.74 -10.45
N ARG A 41 9.32 3.66 -9.67
CA ARG A 41 9.06 2.48 -8.82
C ARG A 41 8.51 1.33 -9.66
N GLN A 42 9.21 0.21 -9.63
CA GLN A 42 8.81 -0.99 -10.36
C GLN A 42 7.90 -1.93 -9.54
N PHE A 43 7.51 -1.56 -8.32
CA PHE A 43 6.67 -2.42 -7.49
C PHE A 43 5.57 -1.67 -6.72
N MET A 44 4.40 -2.29 -6.67
CA MET A 44 3.28 -1.85 -5.83
C MET A 44 3.16 -2.77 -4.61
N VAL A 45 2.78 -2.21 -3.46
CA VAL A 45 2.51 -3.01 -2.26
C VAL A 45 1.00 -3.29 -2.16
N LEU A 46 0.62 -4.57 -2.15
CA LEU A 46 -0.72 -5.01 -1.82
C LEU A 46 -0.80 -5.31 -0.32
N PHE A 47 -1.41 -4.41 0.44
CA PHE A 47 -1.53 -4.54 1.89
C PHE A 47 -3.01 -4.69 2.29
N PRO A 48 -3.45 -5.89 2.72
CA PRO A 48 -4.81 -6.22 3.08
C PRO A 48 -5.13 -5.63 4.47
N GLU A 49 -5.32 -4.32 4.49
CA GLU A 49 -5.72 -3.51 5.64
C GLU A 49 -4.67 -3.22 6.72
N GLY A 50 -4.39 -1.92 6.86
CA GLY A 50 -3.89 -1.34 8.10
C GLY A 50 -4.97 -1.28 9.19
N GLY A 51 -4.70 -0.56 10.27
CA GLY A 51 -5.40 -0.63 11.57
C GLY A 51 -6.90 -0.29 11.65
N PHE A 52 -7.69 -0.45 10.58
CA PHE A 52 -9.12 -0.16 10.53
C PHE A 52 -10.03 -1.36 10.22
N LEU A 53 -9.51 -2.61 10.25
CA LEU A 53 -10.33 -3.82 10.02
C LEU A 53 -11.63 -3.83 10.81
N HIS A 54 -11.57 -3.44 12.09
CA HIS A 54 -12.74 -3.33 12.96
C HIS A 54 -13.87 -2.45 12.38
N LYS A 55 -13.52 -1.38 11.65
CA LYS A 55 -14.50 -0.47 11.01
C LYS A 55 -15.09 -1.02 9.71
N ARG A 56 -14.38 -1.91 9.01
CA ARG A 56 -14.78 -2.41 7.68
C ARG A 56 -15.34 -3.82 7.68
N LYS A 57 -15.06 -4.60 8.73
CA LYS A 57 -15.45 -6.01 8.85
C LYS A 57 -16.95 -6.23 8.62
N GLU A 58 -17.81 -5.52 9.34
CA GLU A 58 -19.26 -5.71 9.23
C GLU A 58 -19.78 -5.41 7.81
N ILE A 59 -19.32 -4.30 7.21
CA ILE A 59 -19.70 -3.91 5.86
C ILE A 59 -19.22 -4.95 4.83
N SER A 60 -17.98 -5.44 5.00
CA SER A 60 -17.41 -6.50 4.16
C SER A 60 -18.21 -7.81 4.28
N GLN A 61 -18.64 -8.19 5.49
CA GLN A 61 -19.41 -9.42 5.71
C GLN A 61 -20.80 -9.33 5.07
N ARG A 62 -21.50 -8.20 5.21
CA ARG A 62 -22.78 -7.97 4.51
C ARG A 62 -22.62 -8.01 2.99
N PHE A 63 -21.53 -7.48 2.47
CA PHE A 63 -21.21 -7.58 1.03
C PHE A 63 -20.94 -9.02 0.62
N ALA A 64 -20.20 -9.78 1.43
CA ALA A 64 -19.92 -11.19 1.16
C ALA A 64 -21.20 -12.02 1.08
N GLU A 65 -22.10 -11.86 2.06
CA GLU A 65 -23.40 -12.53 2.09
C GLU A 65 -24.25 -12.23 0.84
N LYS A 66 -24.32 -10.95 0.45
CA LYS A 66 -25.11 -10.52 -0.71
C LYS A 66 -24.60 -11.09 -2.04
N ASN A 67 -23.30 -11.36 -2.15
CA ASN A 67 -22.65 -11.85 -3.37
C ASN A 67 -22.25 -13.33 -3.29
N ASN A 68 -22.71 -14.08 -2.29
CA ASN A 68 -22.36 -15.48 -2.06
C ASN A 68 -20.84 -15.74 -1.95
N LEU A 69 -20.10 -14.81 -1.34
CA LEU A 69 -18.66 -14.92 -1.08
C LEU A 69 -18.41 -15.43 0.35
N PRO A 70 -17.25 -16.07 0.62
CA PRO A 70 -16.89 -16.50 1.96
C PRO A 70 -16.76 -15.30 2.92
N LYS A 71 -17.25 -15.48 4.14
CA LYS A 71 -17.05 -14.49 5.22
C LYS A 71 -15.61 -14.57 5.71
N LEU A 72 -14.89 -13.46 5.58
CA LEU A 72 -13.52 -13.32 6.05
C LEU A 72 -13.51 -12.74 7.47
N GLU A 73 -12.57 -13.20 8.30
CA GLU A 73 -12.50 -12.88 9.74
C GLU A 73 -11.33 -11.96 10.08
N TYR A 74 -10.18 -12.18 9.45
CA TYR A 74 -8.90 -11.53 9.69
C TYR A 74 -8.56 -10.45 8.66
N VAL A 75 -9.22 -10.46 7.51
CA VAL A 75 -9.12 -9.41 6.49
C VAL A 75 -10.52 -9.00 6.02
N SER A 76 -10.61 -7.87 5.33
CA SER A 76 -11.85 -7.44 4.67
C SER A 76 -11.73 -7.57 3.16
N LEU A 77 -12.84 -7.86 2.49
CA LEU A 77 -12.88 -8.01 1.04
C LEU A 77 -12.51 -6.69 0.37
N PRO A 78 -11.51 -6.71 -0.53
CA PRO A 78 -11.02 -5.50 -1.16
C PRO A 78 -12.01 -5.00 -2.21
N ARG A 79 -11.92 -3.71 -2.51
CA ARG A 79 -12.62 -3.12 -3.66
C ARG A 79 -11.68 -3.18 -4.87
N ALA A 80 -12.14 -3.73 -5.98
CA ALA A 80 -11.32 -3.88 -7.19
C ALA A 80 -11.09 -2.56 -7.96
N GLY A 81 -11.92 -1.53 -7.75
CA GLY A 81 -11.89 -0.30 -8.56
C GLY A 81 -10.54 0.43 -8.55
N ALA A 82 -9.87 0.54 -7.40
CA ALA A 82 -8.55 1.17 -7.33
C ALA A 82 -7.46 0.33 -8.00
N MET A 83 -7.52 -0.99 -7.82
CA MET A 83 -6.58 -1.92 -8.45
C MET A 83 -6.70 -1.86 -9.98
N LYS A 84 -7.94 -1.75 -10.48
CA LYS A 84 -8.23 -1.55 -11.90
C LYS A 84 -7.56 -0.29 -12.44
N VAL A 85 -7.80 0.87 -11.83
CA VAL A 85 -7.19 2.14 -12.26
C VAL A 85 -5.67 2.05 -12.25
N ILE A 86 -5.08 1.41 -11.23
CA ILE A 86 -3.63 1.23 -11.17
C ILE A 86 -3.13 0.36 -12.33
N MET A 87 -3.79 -0.77 -12.62
CA MET A 87 -3.38 -1.64 -13.73
C MET A 87 -3.61 -1.01 -15.10
N GLU A 88 -4.63 -0.17 -15.26
CA GLU A 88 -4.86 0.59 -16.49
C GLU A 88 -3.78 1.66 -16.72
N GLU A 89 -3.34 2.35 -15.67
CA GLU A 89 -2.38 3.45 -15.78
C GLU A 89 -0.92 2.99 -15.82
N ILE A 90 -0.54 2.03 -14.97
CA ILE A 90 0.85 1.59 -14.77
C ILE A 90 1.05 0.07 -14.86
N GLY A 91 0.03 -0.70 -15.24
CA GLY A 91 0.17 -2.15 -15.44
C GLY A 91 1.05 -2.54 -16.64
N PRO A 92 1.32 -3.84 -16.80
CA PRO A 92 2.09 -4.34 -17.93
C PRO A 92 1.31 -4.09 -19.22
N ARG A 93 1.91 -3.38 -20.18
CA ARG A 93 1.34 -3.28 -21.52
C ARG A 93 1.59 -4.59 -22.25
N TYR A 94 0.52 -5.33 -22.51
CA TYR A 94 0.56 -6.38 -23.51
C TYR A 94 0.66 -5.71 -24.88
N ASP A 95 1.86 -5.71 -25.46
CA ASP A 95 2.03 -5.33 -26.86
C ASP A 95 1.12 -6.24 -27.68
N GLN A 96 0.05 -5.68 -28.26
CA GLN A 96 -0.82 -6.43 -29.16
C GLN A 96 -0.01 -6.81 -30.40
N ALA A 97 0.55 -8.01 -30.39
CA ALA A 97 1.09 -8.65 -31.55
C ALA A 97 -0.05 -8.99 -32.52
N GLY A 98 -0.32 -8.08 -33.46
CA GLY A 98 -0.78 -8.39 -34.81
C GLY A 98 -2.24 -8.79 -35.02
N THR A 99 -3.03 -7.85 -35.51
CA THR A 99 -3.88 -8.10 -36.68
C THR A 99 -3.84 -6.89 -37.60
N SER A 100 -3.17 -7.05 -38.73
CA SER A 100 -3.30 -6.15 -39.87
C SER A 100 -4.75 -6.10 -40.32
N LYS A 101 -5.38 -4.92 -40.32
CA LYS A 101 -6.25 -4.47 -41.42
C LYS A 101 -6.68 -3.01 -41.27
N ASP A 102 -6.42 -2.31 -42.37
CA ASP A 102 -7.15 -1.19 -42.96
C ASP A 102 -7.10 0.22 -42.33
N ASN A 103 -6.34 1.04 -43.06
CA ASN A 103 -6.47 2.48 -43.29
C ASN A 103 -7.81 3.12 -42.88
N LYS A 104 -7.74 4.05 -41.93
CA LYS A 104 -8.39 5.36 -42.09
C LYS A 104 -7.61 6.43 -41.31
N LYS A 105 -7.14 7.43 -42.04
CA LYS A 105 -6.72 8.73 -41.52
C LYS A 105 -7.93 9.36 -40.84
N ASP A 106 -7.81 9.67 -39.56
CA ASP A 106 -8.50 10.79 -38.95
C ASP A 106 -7.53 11.44 -37.95
N ASP A 107 -7.17 12.68 -38.25
CA ASP A 107 -6.40 13.57 -37.40
C ASP A 107 -7.20 13.86 -36.12
N PHE A 108 -6.78 13.28 -34.99
CA PHE A 108 -7.15 13.84 -33.70
C PHE A 108 -5.96 13.86 -32.75
N ASN A 109 -5.62 15.08 -32.36
CA ASN A 109 -4.47 15.45 -31.55
C ASN A 109 -4.64 14.89 -30.13
N GLN A 110 -4.06 13.73 -29.85
CA GLN A 110 -3.77 13.30 -28.48
C GLN A 110 -2.26 13.37 -28.28
N ASN A 111 -1.85 14.24 -27.36
CA ASN A 111 -0.57 14.17 -26.66
C ASN A 111 -0.48 12.80 -25.97
N SER A 112 -0.17 11.76 -26.74
CA SER A 112 0.25 10.46 -26.23
C SER A 112 1.69 10.65 -25.78
N THR A 113 1.86 11.04 -24.52
CA THR A 113 3.11 10.81 -23.80
C THR A 113 3.45 9.34 -23.99
N LYS A 114 4.45 9.06 -24.84
CA LYS A 114 5.10 7.75 -24.95
C LYS A 114 5.63 7.39 -23.57
N SER A 115 4.80 6.77 -22.74
CA SER A 115 5.26 6.25 -21.46
C SER A 115 6.18 5.09 -21.77
N SER A 116 7.42 5.21 -21.32
CA SER A 116 8.49 4.25 -21.57
C SER A 116 8.26 3.00 -20.72
N LYS A 117 8.95 1.89 -21.02
CA LYS A 117 8.94 0.67 -20.19
C LYS A 117 9.28 0.94 -18.71
N ALA A 118 9.94 2.08 -18.41
CA ALA A 118 10.26 2.52 -17.05
C ALA A 118 9.04 3.01 -16.24
N ASP A 119 7.90 3.23 -16.88
CA ASP A 119 6.69 3.77 -16.25
C ASP A 119 5.71 2.67 -15.78
N ALA A 120 6.00 1.40 -16.07
CA ALA A 120 5.17 0.26 -15.71
C ALA A 120 5.67 -0.47 -14.45
N ILE A 121 4.74 -0.97 -13.64
CA ILE A 121 5.08 -1.84 -12.51
C ILE A 121 5.40 -3.25 -13.03
N GLU A 122 6.46 -3.83 -12.49
CA GLU A 122 6.92 -5.18 -12.80
C GLU A 122 6.46 -6.17 -11.72
N TRP A 123 6.30 -5.70 -10.48
CA TRP A 123 6.04 -6.55 -9.32
C TRP A 123 4.92 -6.03 -8.42
N ILE A 124 4.14 -6.96 -7.87
CA ILE A 124 3.19 -6.70 -6.79
C ILE A 124 3.71 -7.42 -5.56
N LEU A 125 4.17 -6.61 -4.60
CA LEU A 125 4.60 -7.05 -3.29
C LEU A 125 3.38 -7.24 -2.40
N ASP A 126 2.94 -8.48 -2.29
CA ASP A 126 1.86 -8.86 -1.41
C ASP A 126 2.37 -9.08 0.02
N VAL A 127 1.87 -8.32 0.98
CA VAL A 127 2.33 -8.34 2.37
C VAL A 127 1.20 -8.70 3.31
N THR A 128 1.43 -9.68 4.17
CA THR A 128 0.56 -10.08 5.27
C THR A 128 1.30 -9.91 6.58
N ILE A 129 0.69 -9.20 7.53
CA ILE A 129 1.30 -8.93 8.83
C ILE A 129 0.42 -9.57 9.90
N ALA A 130 1.00 -10.42 10.72
CA ALA A 130 0.35 -10.97 11.89
C ALA A 130 0.87 -10.27 13.15
N TYR A 131 -0.08 -9.72 13.92
CA TYR A 131 0.19 -9.03 15.16
C TYR A 131 -0.07 -9.95 16.35
N PRO A 132 0.73 -9.85 17.42
CA PRO A 132 0.43 -10.56 18.66
C PRO A 132 -0.94 -10.11 19.18
N ASP A 133 -1.70 -11.07 19.69
CA ASP A 133 -3.07 -10.90 20.23
C ASP A 133 -4.07 -10.25 19.26
N ARG A 134 -3.76 -10.24 17.95
CA ARG A 134 -4.58 -9.59 16.89
C ARG A 134 -4.68 -8.07 17.08
N VAL A 135 -3.81 -7.46 17.87
CA VAL A 135 -3.81 -6.02 18.14
C VAL A 135 -2.79 -5.33 17.23
N PRO A 136 -3.23 -4.60 16.19
CA PRO A 136 -2.32 -3.89 15.30
C PRO A 136 -1.50 -2.84 16.06
N ILE A 137 -0.38 -2.43 15.46
CA ILE A 137 0.46 -1.40 16.05
C ILE A 137 -0.17 -0.02 15.80
N HIS A 138 -0.49 0.69 16.88
CA HIS A 138 -0.99 2.06 16.80
C HIS A 138 0.14 3.04 16.53
N LEU A 139 -0.13 4.11 15.77
CA LEU A 139 0.88 5.11 15.45
C LEU A 139 1.41 5.80 16.72
N GLN A 140 0.53 6.05 17.69
CA GLN A 140 0.91 6.65 18.98
C GLN A 140 1.89 5.76 19.75
N ASP A 141 1.67 4.45 19.74
CA ASP A 141 2.59 3.49 20.36
C ASP A 141 3.97 3.51 19.70
N ILE A 142 4.04 3.63 18.37
CA ILE A 142 5.30 3.71 17.62
C ILE A 142 6.02 5.01 17.94
N VAL A 143 5.31 6.13 17.92
CA VAL A 143 5.90 7.46 18.12
C VAL A 143 6.37 7.64 19.56
N CYS A 144 5.59 7.18 20.53
CA CYS A 144 5.90 7.37 21.95
C CYS A 144 6.73 6.21 22.55
N GLY A 145 6.88 5.08 21.85
CA GLY A 145 7.63 3.92 22.34
C GLY A 145 7.02 3.29 23.61
N ILE A 146 5.70 3.37 23.77
CA ILE A 146 4.99 2.93 25.00
C ILE A 146 4.61 1.44 24.93
N ARG A 147 4.59 0.84 23.74
CA ARG A 147 4.14 -0.55 23.58
C ARG A 147 5.18 -1.54 24.16
N PRO A 148 4.74 -2.58 24.89
CA PRO A 148 5.63 -3.61 25.37
C PRO A 148 6.32 -4.35 24.19
N PRO A 149 7.52 -4.93 24.42
CA PRO A 149 8.21 -5.73 23.41
C PRO A 149 7.30 -6.81 22.85
N CYS A 150 7.17 -6.87 21.53
CA CYS A 150 6.28 -7.81 20.88
C CYS A 150 6.87 -8.29 19.54
N THR A 151 6.64 -9.55 19.21
CA THR A 151 7.10 -10.13 17.94
C THR A 151 5.99 -10.00 16.91
N THR A 152 6.27 -9.27 15.82
CA THR A 152 5.36 -9.16 14.67
C THR A 152 5.92 -10.00 13.54
N HIS A 153 5.10 -10.85 12.95
CA HIS A 153 5.50 -11.69 11.83
C HIS A 153 5.04 -11.06 10.53
N LEU A 154 5.97 -10.87 9.59
CA LEU A 154 5.70 -10.32 8.28
C LEU A 154 5.96 -11.38 7.22
N TYR A 155 4.90 -11.74 6.52
CA TYR A 155 4.94 -12.68 5.42
C TYR A 155 4.75 -11.90 4.11
N TYR A 156 5.60 -12.13 3.12
CA TYR A 156 5.51 -11.44 1.85
C TYR A 156 5.69 -12.37 0.66
N ARG A 157 5.02 -12.05 -0.44
CA ARG A 157 5.13 -12.72 -1.74
C ARG A 157 5.28 -11.67 -2.84
N LEU A 158 5.95 -12.04 -3.92
CA LEU A 158 6.07 -11.22 -5.11
C LEU A 158 5.30 -11.90 -6.23
N TYR A 159 4.39 -11.16 -6.86
CA TYR A 159 3.73 -11.56 -8.09
C TYR A 159 4.25 -10.70 -9.23
N PRO A 160 4.71 -11.27 -10.36
CA PRO A 160 4.90 -10.52 -11.59
C PRO A 160 3.61 -9.81 -11.97
N SER A 161 3.71 -8.57 -12.42
CA SER A 161 2.53 -7.82 -12.86
C SER A 161 1.84 -8.49 -14.06
N SER A 162 2.58 -9.26 -14.87
CA SER A 162 2.04 -10.08 -15.96
C SER A 162 1.15 -11.24 -15.51
N GLU A 163 1.21 -11.67 -14.24
CA GLU A 163 0.29 -12.69 -13.71
C GLU A 163 -1.06 -12.10 -13.30
N VAL A 164 -1.18 -10.77 -13.30
CA VAL A 164 -2.43 -10.12 -12.93
C VAL A 164 -3.33 -9.97 -14.15
N PRO A 165 -4.57 -10.51 -14.09
CA PRO A 165 -5.51 -10.37 -15.19
C PRO A 165 -5.83 -8.91 -15.51
N SER A 166 -5.93 -8.59 -16.79
CA SER A 166 -6.37 -7.26 -17.25
C SER A 166 -7.89 -7.13 -17.32
N ASP A 167 -8.61 -8.25 -17.42
CA ASP A 167 -10.07 -8.26 -17.42
C ASP A 167 -10.63 -7.88 -16.03
N ASN A 168 -11.74 -7.15 -16.01
CA ASN A 168 -12.32 -6.62 -14.77
C ASN A 168 -12.82 -7.70 -13.82
N GLU A 169 -13.47 -8.73 -14.35
CA GLU A 169 -14.04 -9.82 -13.56
C GLU A 169 -12.91 -10.73 -13.06
N GLU A 170 -11.97 -11.08 -13.93
CA GLU A 170 -10.81 -11.89 -13.58
C GLU A 170 -9.88 -11.19 -12.58
N LEU A 171 -9.65 -9.88 -12.73
CA LEU A 171 -8.88 -9.08 -11.77
C LEU A 171 -9.55 -9.08 -10.39
N THR A 172 -10.87 -8.92 -10.37
CA THR A 172 -11.65 -8.93 -9.14
C THR A 172 -11.55 -10.30 -8.46
N GLN A 173 -11.69 -11.37 -9.23
CA GLN A 173 -11.58 -12.73 -8.71
C GLN A 173 -10.17 -13.02 -8.20
N TRP A 174 -9.13 -12.69 -8.96
CA TRP A 174 -7.74 -12.82 -8.57
C TRP A 174 -7.47 -12.10 -7.24
N LEU A 175 -8.01 -10.89 -7.08
CA LEU A 175 -7.87 -10.11 -5.88
C LEU A 175 -8.61 -10.75 -4.69
N TYR A 176 -9.82 -11.29 -4.90
CA TYR A 176 -10.54 -12.04 -3.87
C TYR A 176 -9.81 -13.29 -3.42
N ASP A 177 -9.28 -14.07 -4.36
CA ASP A 177 -8.53 -15.29 -4.06
C ASP A 177 -7.33 -15.00 -3.16
N ARG A 178 -6.56 -13.93 -3.45
CA ARG A 178 -5.44 -13.51 -2.59
C ARG A 178 -5.90 -13.17 -1.18
N PHE A 179 -7.04 -12.50 -1.01
CA PHE A 179 -7.55 -12.14 0.31
C PHE A 179 -8.12 -13.34 1.07
N ILE A 180 -8.75 -14.29 0.39
CA ILE A 180 -9.18 -15.57 0.97
C ILE A 180 -7.97 -16.38 1.45
N GLU A 181 -6.91 -16.45 0.65
CA GLU A 181 -5.65 -17.10 1.05
C GLU A 181 -5.02 -16.45 2.28
N LYS A 182 -5.01 -15.12 2.34
CA LYS A 182 -4.50 -14.36 3.49
C LYS A 182 -5.29 -14.64 4.75
N ASP A 183 -6.62 -14.69 4.66
CA ASP A 183 -7.49 -14.97 5.80
C ASP A 183 -7.17 -16.34 6.40
N LYS A 184 -7.09 -17.37 5.56
CA LYS A 184 -6.70 -18.75 5.96
C LYS A 184 -5.29 -18.80 6.55
N MET A 185 -4.37 -18.02 5.97
CA MET A 185 -3.00 -17.97 6.46
C MET A 185 -2.90 -17.33 7.84
N LEU A 186 -3.65 -16.25 8.07
CA LEU A 186 -3.73 -15.60 9.37
C LEU A 186 -4.42 -16.52 10.39
N GLU A 187 -5.49 -17.21 9.99
CA GLU A 187 -6.15 -18.23 10.82
C GLU A 187 -5.15 -19.30 11.29
N GLU A 188 -4.39 -19.88 10.36
CA GLU A 188 -3.39 -20.91 10.67
C GLU A 188 -2.25 -20.36 11.54
N TYR A 189 -1.80 -19.13 11.27
CA TYR A 189 -0.82 -18.46 12.11
C TYR A 189 -1.34 -18.25 13.53
N TYR A 190 -2.58 -17.80 13.71
CA TYR A 190 -3.14 -17.61 15.06
C TYR A 190 -3.43 -18.93 15.77
N ARG A 191 -3.56 -20.04 15.04
CA ARG A 191 -3.71 -21.38 15.59
C ARG A 191 -2.37 -22.03 15.98
N THR A 192 -1.32 -21.84 15.18
CA THR A 192 -0.05 -22.59 15.28
C THR A 192 1.16 -21.74 15.65
N GLY A 193 1.05 -20.42 15.53
CA GLY A 193 2.15 -19.47 15.69
C GLY A 193 3.13 -19.43 14.52
N LYS A 194 2.84 -20.06 13.38
CA LYS A 194 3.76 -20.15 12.23
C LYS A 194 3.07 -19.81 10.92
N PHE A 195 3.77 -19.07 10.07
CA PHE A 195 3.38 -18.87 8.68
C PHE A 195 3.80 -20.08 7.81
N PRO A 196 3.16 -20.30 6.65
CA PRO A 196 3.56 -21.35 5.73
C PRO A 196 4.93 -21.05 5.13
N SER A 197 5.95 -21.78 5.58
CA SER A 197 7.33 -21.66 5.10
C SER A 197 7.61 -22.67 3.98
N LYS A 198 8.16 -22.20 2.86
CA LYS A 198 8.78 -23.07 1.84
C LYS A 198 10.25 -23.30 2.24
N GLY A 199 10.48 -24.21 3.18
CA GLY A 199 11.81 -24.65 3.61
C GLY A 199 12.18 -24.34 5.06
N SER A 200 13.21 -25.00 5.58
CA SER A 200 13.73 -24.76 6.94
C SER A 200 14.78 -23.65 6.93
N ILE A 201 14.37 -22.41 6.68
CA ILE A 201 15.24 -21.27 7.00
C ILE A 201 15.02 -20.98 8.47
N SER A 202 16.09 -21.02 9.28
CA SER A 202 16.03 -20.54 10.66
C SER A 202 15.70 -19.05 10.64
N GLU A 203 14.45 -18.71 10.92
CA GLU A 203 13.99 -17.33 11.03
C GLU A 203 14.63 -16.69 12.26
N VAL A 204 15.71 -15.93 12.08
CA VAL A 204 16.24 -15.07 13.13
C VAL A 204 15.38 -13.80 13.17
N PRO A 205 14.63 -13.54 14.25
CA PRO A 205 13.79 -12.35 14.33
C PRO A 205 14.70 -11.11 14.25
N ARG A 206 14.41 -10.23 13.29
CA ARG A 206 15.08 -8.94 13.23
C ARG A 206 14.62 -8.09 14.41
N GLN A 207 15.49 -7.90 15.39
CA GLN A 207 15.20 -7.03 16.52
C GLN A 207 15.16 -5.58 16.06
N VAL A 208 13.99 -4.94 16.16
CA VAL A 208 13.83 -3.51 15.98
C VAL A 208 13.86 -2.87 17.38
N ARG A 209 14.93 -2.12 17.67
CA ARG A 209 15.06 -1.40 18.94
C ARG A 209 14.73 0.08 18.72
N GLN A 210 13.83 0.61 19.54
CA GLN A 210 13.61 2.05 19.64
C GLN A 210 14.51 2.61 20.73
N ASP A 211 15.39 3.54 20.35
CA ASP A 211 16.29 4.21 21.28
C ASP A 211 15.70 5.56 21.68
N ASN A 212 14.90 5.53 22.74
CA ASN A 212 14.15 6.69 23.23
C ASN A 212 15.08 7.85 23.61
N LEU A 213 16.28 7.56 24.14
CA LEU A 213 17.27 8.59 24.49
C LEU A 213 17.80 9.26 23.24
N ARG A 214 18.16 8.48 22.21
CA ARG A 214 18.59 9.03 20.92
C ARG A 214 17.50 9.90 20.28
N TYR A 215 16.23 9.47 20.32
CA TYR A 215 15.11 10.28 19.82
C TYR A 215 14.93 11.57 20.61
N LEU A 216 15.03 11.51 21.94
CA LEU A 216 14.96 12.69 22.79
C LEU A 216 16.06 13.69 22.46
N ILE A 217 17.31 13.24 22.35
CA ILE A 217 18.47 14.08 22.02
C ILE A 217 18.27 14.74 20.64
N LEU A 218 17.85 13.97 19.64
CA LEU A 218 17.58 14.50 18.29
C LEU A 218 16.46 15.54 18.32
N HIS A 219 15.36 15.28 19.01
CA HIS A 219 14.25 16.23 19.10
C HIS A 219 14.64 17.51 19.84
N LEU A 220 15.36 17.40 20.96
CA LEU A 220 15.89 18.56 21.69
C LEU A 220 16.84 19.38 20.81
N PHE A 221 17.72 18.73 20.06
CA PHE A 221 18.63 19.40 19.12
C PHE A 221 17.86 20.19 18.06
N PHE A 222 16.87 19.59 17.40
CA PHE A 222 16.08 20.28 16.38
C PHE A 222 15.21 21.40 16.96
N ILE A 223 14.61 21.20 18.14
CA ILE A 223 13.82 22.25 18.82
C ILE A 223 14.72 23.44 19.17
N ALA A 224 15.89 23.19 19.76
CA ALA A 224 16.85 24.25 20.08
C ALA A 224 17.35 24.97 18.83
N SER A 225 17.69 24.24 17.77
CA SER A 225 18.11 24.81 16.48
C SER A 225 17.02 25.71 15.87
N THR A 226 15.77 25.24 15.82
CA THR A 226 14.64 26.01 15.31
C THR A 226 14.37 27.24 16.16
N PHE A 227 14.49 27.14 17.50
CA PHE A 227 14.33 28.28 18.40
C PHE A 227 15.40 29.35 18.16
N ILE A 228 16.66 28.94 17.98
CA ILE A 228 17.77 29.87 17.66
C ILE A 228 17.52 30.54 16.31
N GLN A 229 17.15 29.79 15.28
CA GLN A 229 16.83 30.32 13.95
C GLN A 229 15.65 31.32 14.00
N TYR A 230 14.59 30.99 14.74
CA TYR A 230 13.45 31.88 14.94
C TYR A 230 13.86 33.18 15.63
N LYS A 231 14.67 33.11 16.69
CA LYS A 231 15.18 34.30 17.39
C LYS A 231 16.05 35.17 16.49
N MET A 232 16.98 34.57 15.75
CA MET A 232 17.80 35.31 14.78
C MET A 232 16.93 35.97 13.69
N PHE A 233 15.89 35.27 13.21
CA PHE A 233 14.97 35.82 12.22
C PHE A 233 14.15 36.99 12.78
N CYS A 234 13.65 36.89 14.02
CA CYS A 234 12.94 38.00 14.68
C CYS A 234 13.82 39.23 14.89
N GLU A 235 15.06 39.04 15.36
CA GLU A 235 16.03 40.13 15.51
C GLU A 235 16.31 40.79 14.16
N LEU A 236 16.63 40.01 13.12
CA LEU A 236 16.83 40.52 11.77
C LEU A 236 15.60 41.29 11.26
N TRP A 237 14.39 40.78 11.49
CA TRP A 237 13.15 41.44 11.08
C TRP A 237 12.97 42.80 11.76
N SER A 238 13.32 42.92 13.05
CA SER A 238 13.29 44.20 13.77
C SER A 238 14.31 45.24 13.29
N TYR A 239 15.33 44.82 12.50
CA TYR A 239 16.22 45.76 11.83
C TYR A 239 15.65 46.32 10.52
N PHE A 240 14.68 45.63 9.92
CA PHE A 240 14.04 46.05 8.66
C PHE A 240 12.73 46.83 8.86
N TRP A 241 12.18 46.85 10.08
CA TRP A 241 10.96 47.57 10.45
C TRP A 241 11.10 48.21 11.83
#